data_AF-A0A7X5ASN1-F1
#
_entry.id   AF-A0A7X5ASN1-F1
#
_cell.length_a   1.000
_cell.length_b   1.000
_cell.length_c   1.000
_cell.angle_alpha   90.00
_cell.angle_beta   90.00
_cell.angle_gamma   90.00
#
_symmetry.space_group_name_H-M   'P 1'
#
loop_
_entity.id
_entity.type
_entity.pdbx_description
1 polymer ?
#
loop_
_entity_poly.entity_id
_entity_poly.type
_entity_poly.pdbx_seq_one_letter_code
_entity_poly.pdbx_strand_id
1 'polypeptide(L)'
;LRMQSKDNLERMIVLLAFIATRIQQLRCYGRQAEQAKNLSCESLLSPLAWKLLWLKTEKNKPPKQVPSMHWAYLNLGRLAGWNDSKRTGIVGWERLWEGWFRLQTILEGYHLALSLEQEM
;
A
#
# COMPACT_ATOMS: atom_id res chain seq x y z
N LEU A 1 -15.36 12.05 0.14
CA LEU A 1 -15.17 12.65 1.48
C LEU A 1 -16.48 13.28 1.90
N ARG A 2 -16.88 13.14 3.17
CA ARG A 2 -18.08 13.79 3.72
C ARG A 2 -17.70 14.61 4.94
N MET A 3 -16.98 15.71 4.70
CA MET A 3 -16.58 16.65 5.76
C MET A 3 -17.72 17.66 5.99
N GLN A 4 -17.97 18.02 7.25
CA GLN A 4 -19.07 18.90 7.63
C GLN A 4 -18.80 20.39 7.38
N SER A 5 -17.54 20.78 7.16
CA SER A 5 -17.14 22.16 6.87
C SER A 5 -16.22 22.24 5.66
N LYS A 6 -16.23 23.39 4.99
CA LYS A 6 -15.34 23.71 3.86
C LYS A 6 -13.87 23.60 4.27
N ASP A 7 -13.49 24.19 5.40
CA ASP A 7 -12.09 24.20 5.86
C ASP A 7 -11.56 22.79 6.15
N ASN A 8 -12.40 21.91 6.70
CA ASN A 8 -12.02 20.51 6.94
C ASN A 8 -11.88 19.74 5.62
N LEU A 9 -12.73 20.04 4.64
CA LEU A 9 -12.61 19.49 3.31
C LEU A 9 -11.30 19.92 2.64
N GLU A 10 -10.95 21.21 2.70
CA GLU A 10 -9.71 21.74 2.12
C GLU A 10 -8.47 21.08 2.72
N ARG A 11 -8.39 20.99 4.06
CA ARG A 11 -7.27 20.30 4.74
C ARG A 11 -7.15 18.85 4.30
N MET A 12 -8.27 18.14 4.22
CA MET A 12 -8.28 16.74 3.82
C MET A 12 -7.86 16.55 2.36
N ILE A 13 -8.31 17.42 1.45
CA ILE A 13 -7.90 17.38 0.04
C ILE A 13 -6.39 17.53 -0.09
N VAL A 14 -5.77 18.46 0.65
CA VAL A 14 -4.31 18.65 0.64
C VAL A 14 -3.58 17.39 1.08
N LEU A 15 -4.00 16.76 2.18
CA LEU A 15 -3.39 15.51 2.65
C LEU A 15 -3.54 14.37 1.63
N LEU A 16 -4.74 14.22 1.07
CA LEU A 16 -5.02 13.17 0.10
C LEU A 16 -4.30 13.39 -1.23
N ALA A 17 -4.00 14.63 -1.62
CA ALA A 17 -3.21 14.93 -2.80
C ALA A 17 -1.82 14.28 -2.71
N PHE A 18 -1.12 14.43 -1.58
CA PHE A 18 0.19 13.79 -1.39
C PHE A 18 0.11 12.25 -1.40
N ILE A 19 -0.92 11.69 -0.77
CA ILE A 19 -1.16 10.25 -0.76
C ILE A 19 -1.43 9.75 -2.19
N ALA A 20 -2.26 10.48 -2.95
CA ALA A 20 -2.53 10.18 -4.35
C ALA A 20 -1.25 10.24 -5.18
N THR A 21 -0.40 11.25 -4.99
CA THR A 21 0.89 11.32 -5.68
C THR A 21 1.76 10.11 -5.37
N ARG A 22 1.83 9.66 -4.11
CA ARG A 22 2.60 8.46 -3.72
C ARG A 22 2.07 7.18 -4.34
N ILE A 23 0.75 6.98 -4.36
CA ILE A 23 0.12 5.83 -5.02
C ILE A 23 0.34 5.90 -6.54
N GLN A 24 0.32 7.10 -7.11
CA GLN A 24 0.56 7.30 -8.54
C GLN A 24 2.02 7.02 -8.90
N GLN A 25 2.98 7.42 -8.07
CA GLN A 25 4.39 7.02 -8.21
C GLN A 25 4.52 5.50 -8.17
N LEU A 26 3.91 4.84 -7.17
CA LEU A 26 3.89 3.39 -7.05
C LEU A 26 3.33 2.71 -8.31
N ARG A 27 2.26 3.27 -8.88
CA ARG A 27 1.68 2.79 -10.15
C ARG A 27 2.62 2.99 -11.33
N CYS A 28 3.24 4.16 -11.47
CA CYS A 28 4.15 4.46 -12.57
C CYS A 28 5.36 3.52 -12.55
N TYR A 29 6.02 3.39 -11.39
CA TYR A 29 7.15 2.49 -11.24
C TYR A 29 6.71 1.03 -11.36
N GLY A 30 5.67 0.61 -10.64
CA GLY A 30 5.19 -0.77 -10.64
C GLY A 30 4.78 -1.32 -12.02
N ARG A 31 4.34 -0.44 -12.95
CA ARG A 31 4.02 -0.81 -14.34
C ARG A 31 5.24 -1.06 -15.21
N GLN A 32 6.39 -0.48 -14.90
CA GLN A 32 7.65 -0.68 -15.63
C GLN A 32 8.29 -2.00 -15.17
N ALA A 33 7.67 -3.14 -15.50
CA ALA A 33 7.98 -4.45 -14.90
C ALA A 33 9.48 -4.77 -14.84
N GLU A 34 10.23 -4.53 -15.92
CA GLU A 34 11.67 -4.82 -15.97
C GLU A 34 12.50 -3.98 -15.00
N GLN A 35 12.22 -2.69 -14.88
CA GLN A 35 12.92 -1.79 -13.95
C GLN A 35 12.44 -2.01 -12.52
N ALA A 36 11.13 -2.20 -12.34
CA ALA A 36 10.49 -2.33 -11.05
C ALA A 36 10.83 -3.63 -10.31
N LYS A 37 11.23 -4.68 -11.04
CA LYS A 37 11.76 -5.92 -10.44
C LYS A 37 13.09 -5.69 -9.73
N ASN A 38 13.91 -4.74 -10.20
CA ASN A 38 15.22 -4.43 -9.64
C ASN A 38 15.16 -3.35 -8.54
N LEU A 39 14.07 -2.58 -8.47
CA LEU A 39 13.88 -1.54 -7.46
C LEU A 39 13.28 -2.13 -6.18
N SER A 40 13.84 -1.75 -5.03
CA SER A 40 13.29 -2.10 -3.72
C SER A 40 11.97 -1.35 -3.46
N CYS A 41 10.96 -2.05 -2.94
CA CYS A 41 9.70 -1.43 -2.52
C CYS A 41 9.85 -0.45 -1.34
N GLU A 42 10.97 -0.49 -0.62
CA GLU A 42 11.23 0.39 0.53
C GLU A 42 11.36 1.87 0.17
N SER A 43 11.59 2.18 -1.11
CA SER A 43 11.55 3.57 -1.60
C SER A 43 10.17 4.25 -1.44
N LEU A 44 9.08 3.46 -1.36
CA LEU A 44 7.70 3.96 -1.21
C LEU A 44 6.97 3.37 -0.01
N LEU A 45 7.30 2.16 0.43
CA LEU A 45 6.69 1.50 1.59
C LEU A 45 7.69 1.45 2.75
N SER A 46 7.24 1.70 3.98
CA SER A 46 8.10 1.47 5.14
C SER A 46 8.43 -0.02 5.31
N PRO A 47 9.52 -0.37 6.02
CA PRO A 47 9.85 -1.76 6.31
C PRO A 47 8.72 -2.54 6.99
N LEU A 48 7.97 -1.86 7.86
CA LEU A 48 6.80 -2.45 8.51
C LEU A 48 5.65 -2.66 7.52
N ALA A 49 5.37 -1.66 6.68
CA ALA A 49 4.26 -1.71 5.74
C ALA A 49 4.39 -2.88 4.75
N TRP A 50 5.56 -3.07 4.13
CA TRP A 50 5.72 -4.18 3.19
C TRP A 50 5.71 -5.55 3.88
N LYS A 51 6.20 -5.66 5.12
CA LYS A 51 6.14 -6.91 5.90
C LYS A 51 4.71 -7.27 6.27
N LEU A 52 3.89 -6.31 6.69
CA LEU A 52 2.47 -6.53 6.98
C LEU A 52 1.68 -6.86 5.71
N LEU A 53 1.99 -6.17 4.60
CA LEU A 53 1.43 -6.52 3.29
C LEU A 53 1.75 -7.98 2.94
N TRP A 54 3.01 -8.40 3.09
CA TRP A 54 3.46 -9.77 2.84
C TRP A 54 2.72 -10.79 3.70
N LEU A 55 2.65 -10.58 5.02
CA LEU A 55 1.94 -11.46 5.94
C LEU A 55 0.47 -11.61 5.54
N LYS A 56 -0.16 -10.53 5.08
CA LYS A 56 -1.57 -10.56 4.68
C LYS A 56 -1.80 -11.24 3.33
N THR A 57 -0.92 -11.04 2.35
CA THR A 57 -1.11 -11.53 0.98
C THR A 57 -0.53 -12.93 0.78
N GLU A 58 0.71 -13.17 1.20
CA GLU A 58 1.44 -14.43 1.00
C GLU A 58 1.21 -15.43 2.15
N LYS A 59 0.70 -14.96 3.30
CA LYS A 59 0.34 -15.79 4.49
C LYS A 59 1.49 -16.66 5.02
N ASN A 60 2.73 -16.23 4.82
CA ASN A 60 3.93 -16.90 5.31
C ASN A 60 4.93 -15.86 5.84
N LYS A 61 6.06 -16.34 6.37
CA LYS A 61 7.09 -15.48 6.96
C LYS A 61 7.68 -14.54 5.89
N PRO A 62 7.79 -13.23 6.15
CA PRO A 62 8.45 -12.30 5.24
C PRO A 62 9.90 -12.70 4.94
N PRO A 63 10.37 -12.52 3.70
CA PRO A 63 11.75 -12.80 3.33
C PRO A 63 12.72 -11.87 4.07
N LYS A 64 13.99 -12.29 4.13
CA LYS A 64 15.08 -11.42 4.64
C LYS A 64 15.38 -10.28 3.66
N GLN A 65 15.30 -10.56 2.36
CA GLN A 65 15.50 -9.57 1.31
C GLN A 65 14.22 -8.80 1.05
N VAL A 66 14.36 -7.49 0.85
CA VAL A 66 13.23 -6.60 0.56
C VAL A 66 12.62 -6.96 -0.81
N PRO A 67 11.30 -7.12 -0.90
CA PRO A 67 10.63 -7.37 -2.17
C PRO A 67 10.77 -6.23 -3.18
N SER A 68 10.52 -6.55 -4.45
CA SER A 68 10.59 -5.57 -5.52
C SER A 68 9.40 -4.60 -5.52
N MET A 69 9.58 -3.45 -6.16
CA MET A 69 8.52 -2.47 -6.39
C MET A 69 7.36 -3.07 -7.18
N HIS A 70 7.68 -3.93 -8.15
CA HIS A 70 6.66 -4.65 -8.93
C HIS A 70 5.82 -5.58 -8.04
N TRP A 71 6.47 -6.31 -7.12
CA TRP A 71 5.76 -7.15 -6.15
C TRP A 71 4.82 -6.32 -5.28
N ALA A 72 5.28 -5.17 -4.76
CA ALA A 72 4.48 -4.31 -3.92
C ALA A 72 3.26 -3.76 -4.65
N TYR A 73 3.43 -3.33 -5.90
CA TYR A 73 2.35 -2.85 -6.76
C TYR A 73 1.25 -3.91 -6.97
N LEU A 74 1.63 -5.14 -7.32
CA LEU A 74 0.66 -6.21 -7.53
C LEU A 74 -0.02 -6.63 -6.23
N ASN A 75 0.74 -6.76 -5.15
CA ASN A 75 0.19 -7.21 -3.86
C ASN A 75 -0.69 -6.17 -3.19
N LEU A 76 -0.43 -4.88 -3.41
CA LEU A 76 -1.34 -3.83 -2.99
C LEU A 76 -2.70 -3.95 -3.70
N GLY A 77 -2.69 -4.24 -5.00
CA GLY A 77 -3.91 -4.58 -5.74
C GLY A 77 -4.61 -5.82 -5.20
N ARG A 78 -3.85 -6.91 -4.95
CA ARG A 78 -4.40 -8.16 -4.41
C ARG A 78 -5.05 -7.97 -3.04
N LEU A 79 -4.50 -7.10 -2.20
CA LEU A 79 -5.09 -6.74 -0.90
C LEU A 79 -6.50 -6.12 -1.06
N ALA A 80 -6.76 -5.46 -2.18
CA ALA A 80 -8.07 -4.94 -2.60
C ALA A 80 -8.89 -5.92 -3.49
N GLY A 81 -8.49 -7.20 -3.53
CA GLY A 81 -9.19 -8.23 -4.30
C GLY A 81 -8.94 -8.21 -5.80
N TRP A 82 -7.92 -7.50 -6.29
CA TRP A 82 -7.53 -7.60 -7.70
C TRP A 82 -6.90 -8.97 -7.99
N ASN A 83 -7.41 -9.65 -9.02
CA ASN A 83 -7.06 -11.03 -9.37
C ASN A 83 -6.50 -11.19 -10.80
N ASP A 84 -6.24 -10.07 -11.50
CA ASP A 84 -5.77 -10.06 -12.88
C ASP A 84 -6.61 -10.89 -13.86
N SER A 85 -7.94 -10.81 -13.78
CA SER A 85 -8.85 -11.63 -14.60
C SER A 85 -8.61 -11.52 -16.12
N LYS A 86 -8.09 -10.39 -16.59
CA LYS A 86 -7.74 -10.14 -18.00
C LYS A 86 -6.27 -10.41 -18.34
N ARG A 87 -5.46 -10.89 -17.38
CA ARG A 87 -4.04 -11.21 -17.53
C ARG A 87 -3.21 -10.07 -18.12
N THR A 88 -3.53 -8.84 -17.73
CA THR A 88 -2.81 -7.66 -18.21
C THR A 88 -1.64 -7.31 -17.30
N GLY A 89 -1.63 -7.82 -16.06
CA GLY A 89 -0.68 -7.39 -15.03
C GLY A 89 -0.87 -5.93 -14.60
N ILE A 90 -1.98 -5.29 -14.99
CA ILE A 90 -2.24 -3.88 -14.71
C ILE A 90 -3.33 -3.75 -13.64
N VAL A 91 -2.94 -3.22 -12.48
CA VAL A 91 -3.85 -2.86 -11.39
C VAL A 91 -4.48 -1.49 -11.68
N GLY A 92 -5.80 -1.42 -11.59
CA GLY A 92 -6.55 -0.18 -11.71
C GLY A 92 -6.30 0.78 -10.55
N TRP A 93 -6.41 2.10 -10.81
CA TRP A 93 -6.20 3.14 -9.80
C TRP A 93 -7.05 2.93 -8.53
N GLU A 94 -8.33 2.63 -8.71
CA GLU A 94 -9.27 2.38 -7.61
C GLU A 94 -8.79 1.25 -6.69
N ARG A 95 -8.29 0.15 -7.27
CA ARG A 95 -7.80 -1.01 -6.50
C ARG A 95 -6.50 -0.71 -5.78
N LEU A 96 -5.62 0.10 -6.35
CA LEU A 96 -4.42 0.56 -5.64
C LEU A 96 -4.78 1.46 -4.47
N TRP A 97 -5.72 2.38 -4.67
CA TRP A 97 -6.20 3.27 -3.61
C TRP A 97 -6.85 2.49 -2.46
N GLU A 98 -7.75 1.56 -2.78
CA GLU A 98 -8.38 0.68 -1.80
C GLU A 98 -7.34 -0.20 -1.08
N GLY A 99 -6.37 -0.74 -1.82
CA GLY A 99 -5.29 -1.55 -1.26
C GLY A 99 -4.41 -0.77 -0.30
N TRP A 100 -4.06 0.46 -0.68
CA TRP A 100 -3.35 1.39 0.20
C TRP A 100 -4.13 1.67 1.49
N PHE A 101 -5.41 2.01 1.38
CA PHE A 101 -6.24 2.30 2.54
C PHE A 101 -6.36 1.09 3.48
N ARG A 102 -6.58 -0.11 2.93
CA ARG A 102 -6.60 -1.36 3.70
C ARG A 102 -5.26 -1.62 4.41
N LEU A 103 -4.14 -1.34 3.75
CA LEU A 103 -2.81 -1.48 4.36
C LEU A 103 -2.62 -0.51 5.52
N GLN A 104 -3.10 0.73 5.41
CA GLN A 104 -3.06 1.70 6.52
C GLN A 104 -3.89 1.22 7.71
N THR A 105 -5.08 0.65 7.49
CA THR A 105 -5.89 0.06 8.57
C THR A 105 -5.16 -1.10 9.27
N ILE A 106 -4.44 -1.93 8.52
CA ILE A 106 -3.63 -3.02 9.10
C ILE A 106 -2.47 -2.46 9.93
N LEU A 107 -1.79 -1.42 9.44
CA LEU A 107 -0.72 -0.74 10.17
C LEU A 107 -1.22 -0.13 11.48
N GLU A 108 -2.36 0.56 11.44
CA GLU A 108 -3.02 1.11 12.62
C GLU A 108 -3.34 0.00 13.64
N GLY A 109 -3.96 -1.10 13.21
CA GLY A 109 -4.25 -2.24 14.08
C GLY A 109 -3.00 -2.88 14.70
N TYR A 110 -1.90 -2.95 13.94
CA TYR A 110 -0.62 -3.43 14.45
C TYR A 110 -0.05 -2.51 15.54
N HIS A 111 -0.10 -1.19 15.33
CA HIS A 111 0.38 -0.23 16.33
C HIS A 111 -0.48 -0.22 17.60
N LEU A 112 -1.80 -0.36 17.48
CA LEU A 112 -2.71 -0.49 18.62
C LEU A 112 -2.45 -1.78 19.43
N ALA A 113 -2.13 -2.89 18.75
CA ALA A 113 -1.78 -4.13 19.45
C ALA A 113 -0.47 -3.96 20.25
N LEU A 114 0.55 -3.33 19.65
CA LEU A 114 1.81 -3.06 20.33
C LEU A 114 1.67 -2.15 21.55
N SER A 115 0.75 -1.17 21.52
CA SER A 115 0.57 -0.27 22.67
C SER A 115 0.03 -1.01 23.90
N LEU A 116 -0.73 -2.10 23.73
CA LEU A 116 -1.19 -2.93 24.85
C LEU A 116 -0.02 -3.68 25.52
N GLU A 117 0.97 -4.11 24.74
CA GLU A 117 2.14 -4.84 25.25
C GLU A 117 3.14 -3.90 25.96
N GLN A 118 3.10 -2.59 25.69
CA GLN A 118 3.97 -1.59 26.31
C GLN A 118 3.43 -1.07 27.65
N GLU A 119 2.14 -1.26 27.93
CA GLU A 119 1.50 -0.90 29.20
C GLU A 119 1.50 -2.05 30.23
N MET A 120 2.09 -3.20 29.87
CA MET A 120 2.37 -4.34 30.77
C MET A 120 3.84 -4.37 31.19
#